data_AF-A0A1D2WS19-F1
#
_entry.id   AF-A0A1D2WS19-F1
#
_cell.length_a   1.000
_cell.length_b   1.000
_cell.length_c   1.000
_cell.angle_alpha   90.00
_cell.angle_beta   90.00
_cell.angle_gamma   90.00
#
_symmetry.space_group_name_H-M   'P 1'
#
loop_
_entity.id
_entity.type
_entity.pdbx_description
1 polymer ?
#
loop_
_entity_poly.entity_id
_entity_poly.type
_entity_poly.pdbx_seq_one_letter_code
_entity_poly.pdbx_strand_id
1 'polypeptide(L)'
;MLLYEKSIFEKAFKSYGAIVAVFATGIVVRDIAPLLENKWSDPAVVVVDSNLNFAIPLLGGHHGANEIARKLSELGAVPVLTTATEVHGKPSVEGIADRLGCEIFNKESTVAVNCALLDQEIEVLEVKGPRIVVVDEDVSVLIRKQHKNAEVKNNNKSKQ
;
A
#
# COMPACT_ATOMS: atom_id res chain seq x y z
N MET A 1 -2.13 -6.80 20.07
CA MET A 1 -2.72 -5.59 20.67
C MET A 1 -1.64 -4.91 21.48
N LEU A 2 -1.35 -3.64 21.18
CA LEU A 2 -0.40 -2.85 21.95
C LEU A 2 -1.18 -1.92 22.88
N LEU A 3 -0.78 -1.81 24.14
CA LEU A 3 -1.35 -0.84 25.07
C LEU A 3 -0.66 0.51 24.90
N TYR A 4 -1.38 1.60 25.19
CA TYR A 4 -0.82 2.93 25.08
C TYR A 4 0.33 3.13 26.06
N GLU A 5 1.42 3.67 25.54
CA GLU A 5 2.55 4.20 26.30
C GLU A 5 3.18 5.35 25.50
N LYS A 6 4.05 6.12 26.16
CA LYS A 6 4.82 7.16 25.47
C LYS A 6 5.64 6.52 24.35
N SER A 7 5.61 7.12 23.15
CA SER A 7 6.30 6.62 21.94
C SER A 7 5.77 5.29 21.39
N ILE A 8 4.51 4.93 21.65
CA ILE A 8 3.93 3.68 21.11
C ILE A 8 3.93 3.64 19.57
N PHE A 9 3.71 4.78 18.91
CA PHE A 9 3.74 4.86 17.45
C PHE A 9 5.14 4.63 16.87
N GLU A 10 6.20 5.07 17.54
CA GLU A 10 7.59 4.76 17.13
C GLU A 10 7.85 3.26 17.11
N LYS A 11 7.39 2.54 18.14
CA LYS A 11 7.51 1.08 18.22
C LYS A 11 6.65 0.41 17.14
N ALA A 12 5.42 0.87 16.97
CA ALA A 12 4.49 0.31 16.01
C ALA A 12 4.99 0.46 14.56
N PHE A 13 5.49 1.65 14.20
CA PHE A 13 6.04 1.94 12.86
C PHE A 13 7.20 1.02 12.47
N LYS A 14 8.03 0.63 13.43
CA LYS A 14 9.19 -0.24 13.20
C LYS A 14 8.84 -1.72 13.10
N SER A 15 7.71 -2.14 13.66
CA SER A 15 7.41 -3.57 13.88
C SER A 15 6.21 -4.09 13.10
N TYR A 16 5.37 -3.22 12.53
CA TYR A 16 4.13 -3.62 11.89
C TYR A 16 3.95 -2.89 10.56
N GLY A 17 3.48 -3.63 9.54
CA GLY A 17 3.13 -3.05 8.24
C GLY A 17 1.75 -2.38 8.21
N ALA A 18 0.94 -2.58 9.25
CA ALA A 18 -0.37 -1.95 9.40
C ALA A 18 -0.72 -1.71 10.86
N ILE A 19 -1.33 -0.56 11.15
CA ILE A 19 -1.66 -0.06 12.48
C ILE A 19 -3.12 0.40 12.47
N VAL A 20 -3.95 -0.21 13.31
CA VAL A 20 -5.31 0.28 13.63
C VAL A 20 -5.23 0.98 14.98
N ALA A 21 -5.34 2.31 14.97
CA ALA A 21 -5.18 3.16 16.14
C ALA A 21 -6.54 3.55 16.70
N VAL A 22 -6.90 2.99 17.87
CA VAL A 22 -8.13 3.37 18.60
C VAL A 22 -7.88 4.64 19.41
N PHE A 23 -7.92 5.80 18.76
CA PHE A 23 -7.49 7.09 19.30
C PHE A 23 -8.24 8.26 18.65
N ALA A 24 -8.19 9.44 19.28
CA ALA A 24 -8.55 10.67 18.60
C ALA A 24 -7.55 10.95 17.45
N THR A 25 -8.07 11.22 16.24
CA THR A 25 -7.26 11.44 15.03
C THR A 25 -6.15 12.47 15.23
N GLY A 26 -6.44 13.58 15.90
CA GLY A 26 -5.46 14.64 16.13
C GLY A 26 -4.28 14.25 17.02
N ILE A 27 -4.40 13.22 17.87
CA ILE A 27 -3.26 12.68 18.63
C ILE A 27 -2.41 11.83 17.68
N VAL A 28 -3.05 10.91 16.95
CA VAL A 28 -2.37 10.02 16.01
C VAL A 28 -1.57 10.81 14.98
N VAL A 29 -2.17 11.81 14.35
CA VAL A 29 -1.50 12.67 13.36
C VAL A 29 -0.27 13.35 13.95
N ARG A 30 -0.35 13.92 15.16
CA ARG A 30 0.78 14.60 15.81
C ARG A 30 1.91 13.64 16.19
N ASP A 31 1.56 12.44 16.65
CA ASP A 31 2.55 11.45 17.08
C ASP A 31 3.24 10.74 15.90
N ILE A 32 2.53 10.52 14.78
CA ILE A 32 3.11 9.87 13.61
C ILE A 32 3.84 10.85 12.68
N ALA A 33 3.49 12.13 12.69
CA ALA A 33 4.09 13.11 11.76
C ALA A 33 5.64 13.15 11.78
N PRO A 34 6.32 13.07 12.94
CA PRO A 34 7.78 13.02 12.99
C PRO A 34 8.39 11.69 12.51
N LEU A 35 7.56 10.66 12.29
CA LEU A 35 7.97 9.29 11.93
C LEU A 35 7.78 9.00 10.44
N LEU A 36 7.16 9.90 9.69
CA LEU A 36 6.90 9.72 8.27
C LEU A 36 8.21 9.79 7.49
N GLU A 37 8.51 8.75 6.71
CA GLU A 37 9.66 8.74 5.82
C GLU A 37 9.21 8.89 4.36
N ASN A 38 8.39 7.96 3.87
CA ASN A 38 7.82 8.04 2.53
C ASN A 38 6.63 7.09 2.36
N LYS A 39 5.77 7.41 1.37
CA LYS A 39 4.53 6.68 1.08
C LYS A 39 4.71 5.18 0.77
N TRP A 40 5.92 4.71 0.46
CA TRP A 40 6.21 3.32 0.07
C TRP A 40 6.69 2.43 1.21
N SER A 41 7.29 3.03 2.24
CA SER A 41 7.84 2.31 3.40
C SER A 41 7.00 2.50 4.65
N ASP A 42 6.29 3.63 4.76
CA ASP A 42 5.46 3.91 5.91
C ASP A 42 4.34 2.87 6.04
N PRO A 43 4.02 2.40 7.26
CA PRO A 43 2.96 1.44 7.47
C PRO A 43 1.59 2.02 7.11
N ALA A 44 0.65 1.15 6.78
CA ALA A 44 -0.76 1.52 6.73
C ALA A 44 -1.23 1.98 8.12
N VAL A 45 -1.85 3.15 8.22
CA VAL A 45 -2.40 3.66 9.49
C VAL A 45 -3.87 3.98 9.30
N VAL A 46 -4.73 3.35 10.11
CA VAL A 46 -6.18 3.60 10.16
C VAL A 46 -6.55 4.02 11.57
N VAL A 47 -7.20 5.17 11.70
CA VAL A 47 -7.74 5.64 12.99
C VAL A 47 -9.17 5.19 13.13
N VAL A 48 -9.51 4.71 14.32
CA VAL A 48 -10.87 4.33 14.69
C VAL A 48 -11.19 4.95 16.05
N ASP A 49 -12.41 5.43 16.26
CA ASP A 49 -12.82 5.91 17.58
C ASP A 49 -13.22 4.75 18.50
N SER A 50 -13.28 5.00 19.82
CA SER A 50 -13.55 3.94 20.81
C SER A 50 -14.93 3.29 20.69
N ASN A 51 -15.88 3.97 20.03
CA ASN A 51 -17.22 3.45 19.77
C ASN A 51 -17.36 2.82 18.38
N LEU A 52 -16.26 2.73 17.63
CA LEU A 52 -16.24 2.13 16.29
C LEU A 52 -17.19 2.81 15.29
N ASN A 53 -17.41 4.13 15.43
CA ASN A 53 -18.26 4.89 14.52
C ASN A 53 -17.61 5.12 13.16
N PHE A 54 -16.32 5.46 13.14
CA PHE A 54 -15.60 5.82 11.91
C PHE A 54 -14.27 5.09 11.81
N ALA A 55 -13.92 4.64 10.60
CA ALA A 55 -12.60 4.12 10.26
C ALA A 55 -11.94 5.03 9.20
N ILE A 56 -10.88 5.72 9.58
CA ILE A 56 -10.25 6.79 8.80
C ILE A 56 -8.83 6.37 8.43
N PRO A 57 -8.57 5.95 7.18
CA PRO A 57 -7.21 5.76 6.68
C PRO A 57 -6.45 7.09 6.69
N LEU A 58 -5.31 7.13 7.38
CA LEU A 58 -4.41 8.29 7.39
C LEU A 58 -3.21 8.10 6.47
N LEU A 59 -2.63 6.89 6.45
CA LEU A 59 -1.44 6.55 5.66
C LEU A 59 -1.63 5.21 4.95
N GLY A 60 -0.92 5.01 3.85
CA GLY A 60 -0.85 3.70 3.19
C GLY A 60 -2.17 3.25 2.55
N GLY A 61 -2.91 4.16 1.92
CA GLY A 61 -4.15 3.82 1.18
C GLY A 61 -3.94 2.69 0.18
N HIS A 62 -2.83 2.72 -0.56
CA HIS A 62 -2.40 1.67 -1.50
C HIS A 62 -1.66 0.49 -0.83
N HIS A 63 -1.33 0.60 0.46
CA HIS A 63 -0.70 -0.45 1.26
C HIS A 63 -1.69 -1.16 2.19
N GLY A 64 -2.99 -1.04 1.88
CA GLY A 64 -4.06 -1.77 2.56
C GLY A 64 -4.80 -0.99 3.63
N ALA A 65 -4.50 0.29 3.88
CA ALA A 65 -5.26 1.08 4.87
C ALA A 65 -6.73 1.25 4.48
N ASN A 66 -7.02 1.49 3.19
CA ASN A 66 -8.39 1.58 2.69
C ASN A 66 -9.12 0.24 2.84
N GLU A 67 -8.43 -0.87 2.55
CA GLU A 67 -8.96 -2.22 2.71
C GLU A 67 -9.24 -2.55 4.18
N ILE A 68 -8.35 -2.16 5.10
CA ILE A 68 -8.55 -2.30 6.54
C ILE A 68 -9.78 -1.50 6.99
N ALA A 69 -9.95 -0.26 6.52
CA ALA A 69 -11.14 0.53 6.84
C ALA A 69 -12.43 -0.12 6.33
N ARG A 70 -12.41 -0.74 5.13
CA ARG A 70 -13.53 -1.53 4.63
C ARG A 70 -13.83 -2.75 5.50
N LYS A 71 -12.80 -3.51 5.90
CA LYS A 71 -12.98 -4.65 6.82
C LYS A 71 -13.57 -4.22 8.16
N LEU A 72 -13.15 -3.07 8.68
CA LEU A 72 -13.73 -2.51 9.91
C LEU A 72 -15.21 -2.13 9.76
N SER A 73 -15.69 -1.89 8.53
CA SER A 73 -17.12 -1.64 8.29
C SER A 73 -17.99 -2.87 8.51
N GLU A 74 -17.44 -4.07 8.37
CA GLU A 74 -18.12 -5.32 8.72
C GLU A 74 -18.43 -5.40 10.23
N LEU A 75 -17.72 -4.61 11.04
CA LEU A 75 -17.91 -4.50 12.48
C LEU A 75 -18.80 -3.30 12.87
N GLY A 76 -19.24 -2.48 11.91
CA GLY A 76 -20.14 -1.35 12.13
C GLY A 76 -19.53 0.04 11.93
N ALA A 77 -18.23 0.15 11.64
CA ALA A 77 -17.60 1.44 11.34
C ALA A 77 -18.02 1.98 9.97
N VAL A 78 -18.17 3.30 9.86
CA VAL A 78 -18.27 3.97 8.56
C VAL A 78 -16.86 4.27 8.05
N PRO A 79 -16.42 3.69 6.91
CA PRO A 79 -15.11 3.99 6.35
C PRO A 79 -15.11 5.38 5.70
N VAL A 80 -14.17 6.23 6.10
CA VAL A 80 -14.02 7.61 5.58
C VAL A 80 -12.90 7.61 4.54
N LEU A 81 -13.19 7.09 3.35
CA LEU A 81 -12.22 6.97 2.26
C LEU A 81 -12.15 8.29 1.46
N THR A 82 -10.94 8.83 1.29
CA THR A 82 -10.72 10.14 0.66
C THR A 82 -9.75 10.11 -0.53
N THR A 83 -9.08 8.97 -0.77
CA THR A 83 -8.12 8.83 -1.87
C THR A 83 -8.79 9.09 -3.22
N ALA A 84 -8.21 9.92 -4.10
CA ALA A 84 -8.84 10.33 -5.35
C ALA A 84 -9.26 9.13 -6.23
N THR A 85 -8.42 8.09 -6.31
CA THR A 85 -8.72 6.86 -7.05
C THR A 85 -9.92 6.11 -6.48
N GLU A 86 -10.11 6.17 -5.16
CA GLU A 86 -11.25 5.57 -4.47
C GLU A 86 -12.54 6.35 -4.74
N VAL A 87 -12.48 7.68 -4.63
CA VAL A 87 -13.62 8.56 -4.92
C VAL A 87 -14.11 8.41 -6.37
N HIS A 88 -13.19 8.22 -7.32
CA HIS A 88 -13.52 8.09 -8.73
C HIS A 88 -13.68 6.64 -9.21
N GLY A 89 -13.49 5.64 -8.33
CA GLY A 89 -13.54 4.22 -8.69
C GLY A 89 -12.50 3.82 -9.74
N LYS A 90 -11.40 4.56 -9.86
CA LYS A 90 -10.36 4.37 -10.88
C LYS A 90 -9.17 3.61 -10.31
N PRO A 91 -8.47 2.79 -11.13
CA PRO A 91 -7.27 2.12 -10.69
C PRO A 91 -6.13 3.13 -10.43
N SER A 92 -5.17 2.73 -9.60
CA SER A 92 -3.88 3.42 -9.47
C SER A 92 -2.77 2.55 -10.07
N VAL A 93 -1.60 3.12 -10.35
CA VAL A 93 -0.41 2.36 -10.78
C VAL A 93 -0.06 1.27 -9.78
N GLU A 94 -0.14 1.59 -8.48
CA GLU A 94 0.08 0.64 -7.39
C GLU A 94 -0.92 -0.52 -7.45
N GLY A 95 -2.22 -0.21 -7.61
CA GLY A 95 -3.26 -1.24 -7.75
C GLY A 95 -3.10 -2.10 -9.01
N ILE A 96 -2.66 -1.51 -10.13
CA ILE A 96 -2.35 -2.24 -11.36
C ILE A 96 -1.16 -3.17 -11.14
N ALA A 97 -0.09 -2.68 -10.51
CA ALA A 97 1.10 -3.47 -10.22
C ALA A 97 0.76 -4.67 -9.33
N ASP A 98 -0.01 -4.48 -8.26
CA ASP A 98 -0.44 -5.56 -7.37
C ASP A 98 -1.28 -6.60 -8.09
N ARG A 99 -2.28 -6.18 -8.89
CA ARG A 99 -3.13 -7.09 -9.68
C ARG A 99 -2.33 -7.93 -10.67
N LEU A 100 -1.26 -7.38 -11.23
CA LEU A 100 -0.41 -8.06 -12.21
C LEU A 100 0.73 -8.88 -11.56
N GLY A 101 0.91 -8.78 -10.24
CA GLY A 101 2.03 -9.40 -9.54
C GLY A 101 3.38 -8.76 -9.90
N CYS A 102 3.38 -7.44 -10.10
CA CYS A 102 4.55 -6.65 -10.47
C CYS A 102 5.05 -5.80 -9.30
N GLU A 103 6.25 -5.26 -9.45
CA GLU A 103 6.83 -4.19 -8.66
C GLU A 103 7.04 -2.96 -9.56
N ILE A 104 6.85 -1.77 -9.01
CA ILE A 104 7.08 -0.51 -9.73
C ILE A 104 8.58 -0.17 -9.66
N PHE A 105 9.21 -0.05 -10.82
CA PHE A 105 10.64 0.22 -10.94
C PHE A 105 10.97 1.70 -10.71
N ASN A 106 10.26 2.62 -11.38
CA ASN A 106 10.44 4.07 -11.28
C ASN A 106 9.28 4.71 -10.52
N LYS A 107 9.32 4.62 -9.19
CA LYS A 107 8.23 5.01 -8.27
C LYS A 107 7.81 6.48 -8.39
N GLU A 108 8.71 7.35 -8.81
CA GLU A 108 8.48 8.79 -8.98
C GLU A 108 7.45 9.06 -10.09
N SER A 109 7.40 8.20 -11.12
CA SER A 109 6.45 8.30 -12.23
C SER A 109 5.00 8.14 -11.79
N THR A 110 4.72 7.47 -10.65
CA THR A 110 3.34 7.12 -10.30
C THR A 110 2.49 8.34 -9.98
N VAL A 111 3.10 9.46 -9.61
CA VAL A 111 2.36 10.72 -9.40
C VAL A 111 1.74 11.18 -10.71
N ALA A 112 2.54 11.32 -11.77
CA ALA A 112 2.07 11.78 -13.08
C ALA A 112 1.03 10.81 -13.67
N VAL A 113 1.31 9.51 -13.62
CA VAL A 113 0.40 8.49 -14.16
C VAL A 113 -0.90 8.39 -13.37
N ASN A 114 -0.85 8.45 -12.02
CA ASN A 114 -2.07 8.44 -11.21
C ASN A 114 -2.93 9.68 -11.45
N CYS A 115 -2.31 10.87 -11.62
CA CYS A 115 -3.04 12.07 -12.03
C CYS A 115 -3.72 11.87 -13.39
N ALA A 116 -3.00 11.36 -14.39
CA ALA A 116 -3.57 11.10 -15.71
C ALA A 116 -4.70 10.05 -15.67
N LEU A 117 -4.58 8.99 -14.85
CA LEU A 117 -5.63 7.98 -14.66
C LEU A 117 -6.95 8.60 -14.19
N LEU A 118 -6.93 9.72 -13.45
CA LEU A 118 -8.15 10.40 -13.01
C LEU A 118 -8.98 10.96 -14.16
N ASP A 119 -8.35 11.31 -15.28
CA ASP A 119 -9.01 11.97 -16.42
C ASP A 119 -9.21 11.06 -17.61
N GLN A 120 -8.31 10.09 -17.82
CA GLN A 120 -8.31 9.21 -19.00
C GLN A 120 -8.02 7.76 -18.65
N GLU A 121 -8.34 6.86 -19.57
CA GLU A 121 -7.86 5.47 -19.51
C GLU A 121 -6.42 5.42 -20.01
N ILE A 122 -5.55 4.71 -19.29
CA ILE A 122 -4.16 4.51 -19.67
C ILE A 122 -3.96 3.03 -20.00
N GLU A 123 -3.38 2.77 -21.18
CA GLU A 123 -3.07 1.42 -21.63
C GLU A 123 -1.89 0.82 -20.86
N VAL A 124 -1.98 -0.47 -20.54
CA VAL A 124 -0.87 -1.22 -19.92
C VAL A 124 -0.22 -2.10 -20.98
N LEU A 125 1.01 -1.76 -21.38
CA LEU A 125 1.78 -2.49 -22.39
C LEU A 125 2.74 -3.49 -21.74
N GLU A 126 2.63 -4.78 -22.12
CA GLU A 126 3.56 -5.84 -21.66
C GLU A 126 4.65 -6.10 -22.71
N VAL A 127 5.92 -5.91 -22.33
CA VAL A 127 7.09 -6.18 -23.20
C VAL A 127 7.88 -7.40 -22.69
N LYS A 128 8.07 -8.41 -23.55
CA LYS A 128 8.86 -9.61 -23.24
C LYS A 128 10.29 -9.48 -23.79
N GLY A 129 11.28 -9.83 -22.97
CA GLY A 129 12.70 -9.69 -23.28
C GLY A 129 13.32 -10.84 -24.09
N PRO A 130 14.63 -10.73 -24.42
CA PRO A 130 15.51 -9.59 -24.15
C PRO A 130 15.32 -8.45 -25.17
N ARG A 131 15.10 -7.21 -24.69
CA ARG A 131 14.86 -6.00 -25.50
C ARG A 131 15.31 -4.74 -24.75
N ILE A 132 15.48 -3.62 -25.46
CA ILE A 132 15.68 -2.27 -24.90
C ILE A 132 14.39 -1.47 -25.12
N VAL A 133 13.93 -0.75 -24.09
CA VAL A 133 12.76 0.14 -24.15
C VAL A 133 13.20 1.51 -23.67
N VAL A 134 12.87 2.55 -24.43
CA VAL A 134 13.04 3.96 -24.04
C VAL A 134 11.66 4.49 -23.68
N VAL A 135 11.56 5.17 -22.53
CA VAL A 135 10.30 5.69 -21.99
C VAL A 135 10.47 7.14 -21.53
N ASP A 136 9.40 7.91 -21.56
CA ASP A 136 9.34 9.26 -21.01
C ASP A 136 9.13 9.22 -19.48
N GLU A 137 9.29 10.37 -18.79
CA GLU A 137 9.21 10.47 -17.33
C GLU A 137 7.82 10.13 -16.75
N ASP A 138 6.77 10.30 -17.56
CA ASP A 138 5.37 10.03 -17.23
C ASP A 138 4.94 8.59 -17.59
N VAL A 139 5.89 7.68 -17.79
CA VAL A 139 5.63 6.25 -18.00
C VAL A 139 6.03 5.45 -16.77
N SER A 140 5.07 4.78 -16.14
CA SER A 140 5.36 3.82 -15.06
C SER A 140 5.83 2.48 -15.60
N VAL A 141 7.05 2.09 -15.24
CA VAL A 141 7.67 0.82 -15.59
C VAL A 141 7.43 -0.19 -14.47
N LEU A 142 6.81 -1.31 -14.83
CA LEU A 142 6.51 -2.41 -13.92
C LEU A 142 7.36 -3.65 -14.25
N ILE A 143 7.93 -4.29 -13.23
CA ILE A 143 8.72 -5.51 -13.35
C ILE A 143 7.97 -6.66 -12.70
N ARG A 144 7.80 -7.78 -13.41
CA ARG A 144 7.15 -8.98 -12.85
C ARG A 144 7.96 -9.49 -11.65
N LYS A 145 7.31 -9.75 -10.52
CA LYS A 145 7.97 -10.43 -9.40
C LYS A 145 8.36 -11.84 -9.87
N GLN A 146 9.64 -12.16 -9.83
CA GLN A 146 10.06 -13.54 -10.07
C GLN A 146 9.52 -14.38 -8.91
N HIS A 147 8.58 -15.29 -9.19
CA HIS A 147 8.27 -16.34 -8.22
C HIS A 147 9.58 -17.10 -7.97
N LYS A 148 10.17 -16.92 -6.79
CA LYS A 148 11.18 -17.86 -6.29
C LYS A 148 10.47 -19.21 -6.17
N ASN A 149 10.55 -20.01 -7.23
CA ASN A 149 10.14 -21.41 -7.17
C ASN A 149 10.90 -22.06 -6.02
N ALA A 150 10.16 -22.84 -5.24
CA ALA A 150 10.64 -23.66 -4.16
C ALA A 150 11.61 -24.73 -4.70
N GLU A 151 12.88 -24.39 -4.89
CA GLU A 151 13.97 -25.34 -5.13
C GLU A 151 14.74 -25.61 -3.83
N VAL A 152 14.05 -26.05 -2.78
CA VAL A 152 14.69 -26.75 -1.64
C VAL A 152 13.74 -27.83 -1.14
N LYS A 153 13.85 -29.02 -1.73
CA LYS A 153 13.62 -30.37 -1.14
C LYS A 153 13.21 -31.36 -2.24
N ASN A 154 14.18 -31.83 -3.01
CA ASN A 154 14.17 -33.21 -3.54
C ASN A 154 15.58 -33.67 -3.97
N ASN A 155 16.61 -33.27 -3.22
CA ASN A 155 17.98 -33.78 -3.39
C ASN A 155 18.41 -34.67 -2.20
N ASN A 156 17.52 -35.54 -1.71
CA ASN A 156 17.87 -36.61 -0.76
C ASN A 156 17.22 -37.95 -1.15
N LYS A 157 17.30 -38.33 -2.43
CA LYS A 157 17.16 -39.73 -2.87
C LYS A 157 18.15 -40.02 -4.00
N SER A 158 19.43 -40.10 -3.65
CA SER A 158 20.42 -40.97 -4.30
C SER A 158 21.82 -40.56 -3.87
N LYS A 159 22.36 -41.24 -2.85
CA LYS A 159 23.75 -41.70 -2.77
C LYS A 159 23.93 -42.53 -1.50
N GLN A 160 24.01 -43.84 -1.76
CA GLN A 160 24.61 -44.94 -0.97
C GLN A 160 23.98 -45.29 0.37
#